data_AF-A0A6B1HPP1-F1
#
_entry.id   AF-A0A6B1HPP1-F1
#
_cell.length_a   1.000
_cell.length_b   1.000
_cell.length_c   1.000
_cell.angle_alpha   90.00
_cell.angle_beta   90.00
_cell.angle_gamma   90.00
#
_symmetry.space_group_name_H-M   'P 1'
#
loop_
_entity.id
_entity.type
_entity.pdbx_description
1 polymer ?
#
loop_
_entity_poly.entity_id
_entity_poly.type
_entity_poly.pdbx_seq_one_letter_code
_entity_poly.pdbx_strand_id
1 'polypeptide(L)'
;MWAASWPRGSVTVSAGRCNETIRSEGASWRTRPARLWGNRVIDPRRLRVEIRSIAERLRRRGVEIDVGHFEKLEGRRKELQADVERLRNERRSASKRIGAAKAAGEEISPLVAAAGDLGTRLGAVSTEFDQVRQALDDFAKGIPNPPDDSVPPGDGEDDNVELRRWREAPE
;
A
#
# COMPACT_ATOMS: atom_id res chain seq x y z
N MET A 1 44.24 4.16 29.82
CA MET A 1 44.64 4.83 28.56
C MET A 1 44.33 3.87 27.42
N TRP A 2 43.12 3.92 26.85
CA TRP A 2 42.71 3.07 25.71
C TRP A 2 42.43 4.00 24.53
N ALA A 3 43.33 3.98 23.55
CA ALA A 3 43.20 4.74 22.31
C ALA A 3 42.46 3.88 21.28
N ALA A 4 41.20 4.18 21.02
CA ALA A 4 40.49 3.64 19.86
C ALA A 4 40.86 4.49 18.63
N SER A 5 41.85 4.02 17.88
CA SER A 5 42.19 4.52 16.55
C SER A 5 41.05 4.16 15.58
N TRP A 6 40.34 5.16 15.07
CA TRP A 6 39.41 5.00 13.95
C TRP A 6 40.19 5.19 12.64
N PRO A 7 40.07 4.30 11.64
CA PRO A 7 40.73 4.50 10.36
C PRO A 7 40.10 5.68 9.62
N ARG A 8 40.94 6.61 9.17
CA ARG A 8 40.55 7.69 8.26
C ARG A 8 40.21 7.08 6.91
N GLY A 9 38.94 7.13 6.50
CA GLY A 9 38.50 6.77 5.16
C GLY A 9 37.82 7.95 4.49
N SER A 10 38.38 8.44 3.39
CA SER A 10 37.70 9.33 2.45
C SER A 10 36.99 8.49 1.39
N VAL A 11 35.71 8.74 1.13
CA VAL A 11 34.97 8.09 0.04
C VAL A 11 34.95 9.03 -1.16
N THR A 12 35.61 8.64 -2.24
CA THR A 12 35.46 9.23 -3.58
C THR A 12 34.90 8.18 -4.52
N VAL A 13 33.88 8.54 -5.30
CA VAL A 13 33.28 7.67 -6.33
C VAL A 13 33.80 8.14 -7.69
N SER A 14 34.58 7.30 -8.37
CA SER A 14 34.91 7.49 -9.79
C SER A 14 33.99 6.64 -10.66
N ALA A 15 33.63 7.18 -11.83
CA ALA A 15 32.74 6.54 -12.78
C ALA A 15 33.48 5.41 -13.53
N GLY A 16 33.01 4.17 -13.36
CA GLY A 16 33.50 3.04 -14.13
C GLY A 16 32.85 1.74 -13.71
N ARG A 17 32.09 1.12 -14.61
CA ARG A 17 31.45 -0.19 -14.43
C ARG A 17 32.46 -1.24 -13.93
N CYS A 18 32.16 -1.88 -12.81
CA CYS A 18 32.76 -3.16 -12.41
C CYS A 18 31.65 -4.18 -12.16
N ASN A 19 31.46 -5.06 -13.13
CA ASN A 19 30.75 -6.32 -12.93
C ASN A 19 31.78 -7.33 -12.43
N GLU A 20 31.82 -7.59 -11.13
CA GLU A 20 32.59 -8.71 -10.61
C GLU A 20 31.92 -9.31 -9.38
N THR A 21 31.63 -10.60 -9.49
CA THR A 21 30.96 -11.41 -8.48
C THR A 21 32.00 -11.82 -7.44
N ILE A 22 31.99 -11.18 -6.27
CA ILE A 22 32.82 -11.59 -5.13
C ILE A 22 31.93 -12.31 -4.12
N ARG A 23 32.09 -13.64 -4.02
CA ARG A 23 31.71 -14.43 -2.85
C ARG A 23 32.85 -14.30 -1.83
N SER A 24 32.59 -13.66 -0.71
CA SER A 24 33.36 -13.86 0.52
C SER A 24 32.44 -13.79 1.73
N GLU A 25 32.61 -14.78 2.59
CA GLU A 25 31.87 -15.04 3.81
C GLU A 25 32.28 -14.04 4.90
N GLY A 26 31.32 -13.55 5.68
CA GLY A 26 31.56 -12.70 6.84
C GLY A 26 30.93 -11.31 6.72
N ALA A 27 29.85 -11.09 7.48
CA ALA A 27 29.06 -9.86 7.55
C ALA A 27 28.34 -9.46 6.24
N SER A 28 27.28 -10.21 5.88
CA SER A 28 26.35 -9.75 4.85
C SER A 28 25.54 -8.57 5.39
N TRP A 29 26.00 -7.34 5.12
CA TRP A 29 25.08 -6.24 4.87
C TRP A 29 24.35 -6.59 3.58
N ARG A 30 23.43 -7.55 3.65
CA ARG A 30 22.50 -7.84 2.57
C ARG A 30 21.84 -6.49 2.28
N THR A 31 22.23 -5.86 1.20
CA THR A 31 21.41 -4.89 0.50
C THR A 31 20.07 -5.58 0.34
N ARG A 32 19.12 -5.22 1.23
CA ARG A 32 17.76 -5.73 1.13
C ARG A 32 17.34 -5.43 -0.30
N PRO A 33 16.96 -6.44 -1.11
CA PRO A 33 16.63 -6.20 -2.50
C PRO A 33 15.62 -5.05 -2.54
N ALA A 34 15.80 -4.10 -3.45
CA ALA A 34 14.94 -2.92 -3.58
C ALA A 34 13.43 -3.27 -3.67
N ARG A 35 13.10 -4.54 -3.96
CA ARG A 35 11.76 -5.15 -3.85
C ARG A 35 11.12 -5.10 -2.46
N LEU A 36 11.87 -4.83 -1.39
CA LEU A 36 11.35 -4.73 -0.03
C LEU A 36 11.03 -3.29 0.41
N TRP A 37 11.32 -2.30 -0.44
CA TRP A 37 10.91 -0.91 -0.22
C TRP A 37 9.64 -0.65 -1.04
N GLY A 38 8.72 -1.63 -1.04
CA GLY A 38 7.42 -1.49 -1.67
C GLY A 38 6.72 -0.27 -1.11
N ASN A 39 6.29 0.63 -2.01
CA ASN A 39 5.55 1.87 -1.79
C ASN A 39 5.56 2.40 -0.35
N ARG A 40 6.31 3.49 -0.12
CA ARG A 40 6.25 4.33 1.09
C ARG A 40 4.89 5.02 1.21
N VAL A 41 3.86 4.22 1.46
CA VAL A 41 2.48 4.65 1.65
C VAL A 41 2.07 4.16 3.03
N ILE A 42 1.21 4.93 3.70
CA ILE A 42 0.67 4.57 5.01
C ILE A 42 -0.06 3.24 4.89
N ASP A 43 0.09 2.36 5.90
CA ASP A 43 -0.59 1.07 5.92
C ASP A 43 -2.11 1.26 5.65
N PRO A 44 -2.68 0.63 4.61
CA PRO A 44 -4.11 0.72 4.32
C PRO A 44 -5.01 0.32 5.48
N ARG A 45 -4.56 -0.59 6.35
CA ARG A 45 -5.29 -0.96 7.56
C ARG A 45 -5.37 0.23 8.53
N ARG A 46 -4.25 0.93 8.71
CA ARG A 46 -4.16 2.09 9.58
C ARG A 46 -5.03 3.22 9.06
N LEU A 47 -5.02 3.48 7.75
CA LEU A 47 -5.92 4.47 7.13
C LEU A 47 -7.39 4.14 7.43
N ARG A 48 -7.81 2.88 7.34
CA ARG A 48 -9.22 2.50 7.60
C ARG A 48 -9.68 2.71 9.04
N VAL A 49 -8.79 2.63 10.02
CA VAL A 49 -9.13 2.74 11.44
C VAL A 49 -8.92 4.16 11.95
N GLU A 50 -7.86 4.82 11.50
CA GLU A 50 -7.34 6.05 12.10
C GLU A 50 -7.41 7.27 11.18
N ILE A 51 -8.13 7.22 10.04
CA ILE A 51 -8.13 8.32 9.04
C ILE A 51 -8.39 9.70 9.66
N ARG A 52 -9.28 9.79 10.65
CA ARG A 52 -9.59 11.05 11.35
C ARG A 52 -8.43 11.57 12.19
N SER A 53 -7.77 10.69 12.94
CA SER A 53 -6.58 11.03 13.72
C SER A 53 -5.41 11.43 12.81
N ILE A 54 -5.23 10.71 11.70
CA ILE A 54 -4.22 11.03 10.68
C ILE A 54 -4.50 12.41 10.06
N ALA A 55 -5.76 12.71 9.73
CA ALA A 55 -6.15 14.01 9.19
C ALA A 55 -5.87 15.15 10.18
N GLU A 56 -6.14 14.96 11.47
CA GLU A 56 -5.82 15.95 12.50
C GLU A 56 -4.31 16.20 12.64
N ARG A 57 -3.49 15.14 12.65
CA ARG A 57 -2.03 15.26 12.67
C ARG A 57 -1.49 15.94 11.42
N LEU A 58 -2.09 15.71 10.26
CA LEU A 58 -1.67 16.32 9.01
C LEU A 58 -2.08 17.79 8.89
N ARG A 59 -3.14 18.21 9.58
CA ARG A 59 -3.47 19.64 9.74
C ARG A 59 -2.38 20.42 10.45
N ARG A 60 -1.66 19.81 11.42
CA ARG A 60 -0.47 20.43 12.05
C ARG A 60 0.66 20.73 11.06
N ARG A 61 0.65 20.05 9.91
CA ARG A 61 1.60 20.25 8.80
C ARG A 61 1.02 21.12 7.68
N GLY A 62 -0.20 21.66 7.85
CA GLY A 62 -0.90 22.44 6.84
C GLY A 62 -1.49 21.62 5.68
N VAL A 63 -1.60 20.29 5.82
CA VAL A 63 -2.18 19.42 4.78
C VAL A 63 -3.59 18.99 5.19
N GLU A 64 -4.58 19.32 4.35
CA GLU A 64 -5.95 18.88 4.53
C GLU A 64 -6.28 17.66 3.66
N ILE A 65 -7.03 16.72 4.23
CA ILE A 65 -7.45 15.48 3.58
C ILE A 65 -8.97 15.40 3.59
N ASP A 66 -9.57 15.03 2.46
CA ASP A 66 -10.99 14.73 2.37
C ASP A 66 -11.30 13.33 2.95
N VAL A 67 -11.56 13.29 4.26
CA VAL A 67 -11.97 12.07 4.97
C VAL A 67 -13.30 11.53 4.44
N GLY A 68 -14.23 12.41 4.04
CA GLY A 68 -15.55 12.01 3.56
C GLY A 68 -15.49 11.28 2.22
N HIS A 69 -14.59 11.72 1.33
CA HIS A 69 -14.32 11.01 0.08
C HIS A 69 -13.73 9.62 0.33
N PHE A 70 -12.76 9.49 1.24
CA PHE A 70 -12.17 8.20 1.60
C PHE A 70 -13.20 7.23 2.20
N GLU A 71 -14.04 7.70 3.13
CA GLU A 71 -15.09 6.89 3.75
C GLU A 71 -16.10 6.38 2.71
N LYS A 72 -16.48 7.21 1.72
CA LYS A 72 -17.34 6.80 0.59
C LYS A 72 -16.71 5.72 -0.28
N LEU A 73 -15.44 5.88 -0.64
CA LEU A 73 -14.70 4.90 -1.44
C LEU A 73 -14.55 3.55 -0.70
N GLU A 74 -14.24 3.57 0.59
CA GLU A 74 -14.18 2.35 1.41
C GLU A 74 -15.55 1.69 1.57
N GLY A 75 -16.63 2.47 1.67
CA GLY A 75 -18.01 1.96 1.64
C GLY A 75 -18.30 1.20 0.35
N ARG A 76 -18.10 1.86 -0.80
CA ARG A 76 -18.26 1.27 -2.14
C ARG A 76 -17.42 0.00 -2.31
N ARG A 77 -16.17 0.00 -1.82
CA ARG A 77 -15.27 -1.16 -1.88
C ARG A 77 -15.87 -2.37 -1.15
N LYS A 78 -16.44 -2.18 0.05
CA LYS A 78 -17.04 -3.26 0.84
C LYS A 78 -18.28 -3.84 0.16
N GLU A 79 -19.14 -2.98 -0.37
CA GLU A 79 -20.34 -3.38 -1.12
C GLU A 79 -19.97 -4.21 -2.35
N LEU A 80 -19.08 -3.69 -3.20
CA LEU A 80 -18.63 -4.39 -4.40
C LEU A 80 -17.91 -5.71 -4.07
N GLN A 81 -17.14 -5.76 -2.97
CA GLN A 81 -16.52 -7.00 -2.53
C GLN A 81 -17.56 -8.07 -2.18
N ALA A 82 -18.62 -7.69 -1.47
CA ALA A 82 -19.71 -8.60 -1.13
C ALA A 82 -20.47 -9.05 -2.40
N ASP A 83 -20.72 -8.15 -3.34
CA ASP A 83 -21.39 -8.45 -4.61
C ASP A 83 -20.57 -9.40 -5.49
N VAL A 84 -19.26 -9.20 -5.59
CA VAL A 84 -18.34 -10.12 -6.30
C VAL A 84 -18.42 -11.51 -5.69
N GLU A 85 -18.38 -11.62 -4.36
CA GLU A 85 -18.43 -12.91 -3.67
C GLU A 85 -19.79 -13.60 -3.87
N ARG A 86 -20.89 -12.84 -3.79
CA ARG A 86 -22.24 -13.35 -4.07
C ARG A 86 -22.35 -13.90 -5.49
N LEU A 87 -21.95 -13.11 -6.50
CA LEU A 87 -22.01 -13.51 -7.91
C LEU A 87 -21.10 -14.69 -8.23
N ARG A 88 -19.91 -14.76 -7.62
CA ARG A 88 -19.02 -15.94 -7.73
C ARG A 88 -19.68 -17.20 -7.20
N ASN A 89 -20.36 -17.10 -6.05
CA ASN A 89 -21.06 -18.22 -5.43
C ASN A 89 -22.28 -18.66 -6.25
N GLU A 90 -23.07 -17.71 -6.76
CA GLU A 90 -24.19 -17.98 -7.68
C GLU A 90 -23.71 -18.69 -8.95
N ARG A 91 -22.64 -18.19 -9.60
CA ARG A 91 -22.06 -18.82 -10.78
C ARG A 91 -21.58 -20.24 -10.48
N ARG A 92 -20.88 -20.45 -9.35
CA ARG A 92 -20.40 -21.77 -8.94
C ARG A 92 -21.57 -22.74 -8.70
N SER A 93 -22.65 -22.27 -8.09
CA SER A 93 -23.87 -23.05 -7.90
C SER A 93 -24.53 -23.41 -9.24
N ALA A 94 -24.65 -22.44 -10.15
CA ALA A 94 -25.17 -22.66 -11.50
C ALA A 94 -24.34 -23.70 -12.28
N SER A 95 -23.00 -23.62 -12.23
CA SER A 95 -22.13 -24.62 -12.87
C SER A 95 -22.33 -26.04 -12.32
N LYS A 96 -22.56 -26.19 -11.00
CA LYS A 96 -22.88 -27.50 -10.41
C LYS A 96 -24.23 -28.03 -10.90
N ARG A 97 -25.25 -27.17 -10.96
CA ARG A 97 -26.58 -27.54 -11.47
C ARG A 97 -26.54 -27.96 -12.93
N ILE A 98 -25.78 -27.25 -13.76
CA ILE A 98 -25.55 -27.60 -15.17
C ILE A 98 -24.89 -28.99 -15.29
N GLY A 99 -23.87 -29.27 -14.48
CA GLY A 99 -23.22 -30.59 -14.45
C GLY A 99 -24.18 -31.72 -14.05
N ALA A 100 -25.04 -31.47 -13.05
CA ALA A 100 -26.04 -32.43 -12.61
C ALA A 100 -27.14 -32.66 -13.68
N ALA A 101 -27.67 -31.61 -14.28
CA ALA A 101 -28.68 -31.70 -15.35
C ALA A 101 -28.13 -32.42 -16.60
N LYS A 102 -26.86 -32.18 -16.94
CA LYS A 102 -26.17 -32.90 -18.01
C LYS A 102 -26.05 -34.40 -17.74
N ALA A 103 -25.80 -34.78 -16.48
CA ALA A 103 -25.76 -36.19 -16.07
C ALA A 103 -27.15 -36.83 -16.04
N ALA A 104 -28.19 -36.05 -15.74
CA ALA A 104 -29.59 -36.48 -15.75
C ALA A 104 -30.23 -36.55 -17.16
N GLY A 105 -29.57 -35.99 -18.19
CA GLY A 105 -30.09 -35.95 -19.55
C GLY A 105 -31.18 -34.89 -19.78
N GLU A 106 -31.27 -33.88 -18.91
CA GLU A 106 -32.24 -32.79 -19.00
C GLU A 106 -31.78 -31.67 -19.96
N GLU A 107 -32.73 -30.83 -20.40
CA GLU A 107 -32.48 -29.66 -21.23
C GLU A 107 -31.62 -28.60 -20.50
N ILE A 108 -30.40 -28.38 -21.00
CA ILE A 108 -29.38 -27.53 -20.36
C ILE A 108 -29.38 -26.11 -20.94
N SER A 109 -29.97 -25.91 -22.12
CA SER A 109 -29.94 -24.63 -22.86
C SER A 109 -30.30 -23.39 -22.01
N PRO A 110 -31.40 -23.38 -21.21
CA PRO A 110 -31.74 -22.22 -20.38
C PRO A 110 -30.77 -22.00 -19.22
N LEU A 111 -30.18 -23.06 -18.66
CA LEU A 111 -29.23 -22.96 -17.55
C LEU A 111 -27.87 -22.41 -18.00
N VAL A 112 -27.43 -22.76 -19.22
CA VAL A 112 -26.21 -22.22 -19.81
C VAL A 112 -26.33 -20.73 -20.10
N ALA A 113 -27.47 -20.29 -20.64
CA ALA A 113 -27.73 -18.87 -20.88
C ALA A 113 -27.68 -18.05 -19.58
N ALA A 114 -28.37 -18.51 -18.53
CA ALA A 114 -28.36 -17.84 -17.22
C ALA A 114 -26.94 -17.78 -16.59
N ALA A 115 -26.13 -18.83 -16.76
CA ALA A 115 -24.75 -18.83 -16.29
C ALA A 115 -23.83 -17.87 -17.07
N GLY A 116 -24.12 -17.66 -18.37
CA GLY A 116 -23.46 -16.65 -19.20
C GLY A 116 -23.72 -15.23 -18.69
N ASP A 117 -24.99 -14.90 -18.42
CA ASP A 117 -25.38 -13.58 -17.88
C ASP A 117 -24.73 -13.28 -16.53
N LEU A 118 -24.64 -14.29 -15.65
CA LEU A 118 -23.91 -14.17 -14.37
C LEU A 118 -22.42 -13.91 -14.59
N GLY A 119 -21.81 -14.50 -15.62
CA GLY A 119 -20.42 -14.24 -16.00
C GLY A 119 -20.19 -12.79 -16.43
N THR A 120 -21.08 -12.25 -17.27
CA THR A 120 -21.01 -10.84 -17.72
C THR A 120 -21.18 -9.88 -16.55
N ARG A 121 -22.17 -10.12 -15.68
CA ARG A 121 -22.39 -9.30 -14.47
C ARG A 121 -21.19 -9.36 -13.52
N LEU A 122 -20.64 -10.54 -13.28
CA LEU A 122 -19.44 -10.71 -12.45
C LEU A 122 -18.25 -9.95 -13.03
N GLY A 123 -18.07 -9.97 -14.36
CA GLY A 123 -17.02 -9.20 -15.04
C GLY A 123 -17.16 -7.71 -14.78
N ALA A 124 -18.36 -7.16 -14.98
CA ALA A 124 -18.63 -5.73 -14.77
C ALA A 124 -18.36 -5.30 -13.31
N VAL A 125 -18.91 -6.03 -12.33
CA VAL A 125 -18.72 -5.71 -10.90
C VAL A 125 -17.25 -5.88 -10.48
N SER A 126 -16.53 -6.87 -11.02
CA SER A 126 -15.10 -7.04 -10.75
C SER A 126 -14.28 -5.87 -11.28
N THR A 127 -14.59 -5.38 -12.49
CA THR A 127 -13.93 -4.19 -13.04
C THR A 127 -14.19 -2.95 -12.20
N GLU A 128 -15.43 -2.74 -11.75
CA GLU A 128 -15.77 -1.63 -10.87
C GLU A 128 -15.03 -1.74 -9.52
N PHE A 129 -14.95 -2.95 -8.95
CA PHE A 129 -14.20 -3.20 -7.73
C PHE A 129 -12.72 -2.84 -7.87
N ASP A 130 -12.09 -3.22 -8.99
CA ASP A 130 -10.69 -2.90 -9.25
C ASP A 130 -10.47 -1.40 -9.45
N GLN A 131 -11.41 -0.69 -10.10
CA GLN A 131 -11.37 0.77 -10.22
C GLN A 131 -11.44 1.46 -8.86
N VAL A 132 -12.34 1.04 -7.98
CA VAL A 132 -12.46 1.60 -6.63
C VAL A 132 -11.20 1.30 -5.81
N ARG A 133 -10.62 0.11 -5.95
CA ARG A 133 -9.34 -0.22 -5.29
C ARG A 133 -8.20 0.66 -5.78
N GLN A 134 -8.14 0.93 -7.08
CA GLN A 134 -7.14 1.82 -7.67
C GLN A 134 -7.30 3.25 -7.15
N ALA A 135 -8.54 3.76 -7.10
CA ALA A 135 -8.83 5.08 -6.53
C ALA A 135 -8.40 5.20 -5.06
N LEU A 136 -8.62 4.15 -4.25
CA LEU A 136 -8.14 4.11 -2.86
C LEU A 136 -6.61 4.08 -2.75
N ASP A 137 -5.94 3.34 -3.63
CA ASP A 137 -4.47 3.27 -3.67
C ASP A 137 -3.87 4.62 -4.08
N ASP A 138 -4.47 5.29 -5.07
CA ASP A 138 -4.02 6.60 -5.53
C ASP A 138 -4.30 7.69 -4.49
N PHE A 139 -5.43 7.61 -3.79
CA PHE A 139 -5.69 8.46 -2.62
C PHE A 139 -4.62 8.25 -1.55
N ALA A 140 -4.28 7.00 -1.22
CA ALA A 140 -3.29 6.69 -0.19
C ALA A 140 -1.88 7.19 -0.57
N LYS A 141 -1.49 7.10 -1.85
CA LYS A 141 -0.21 7.63 -2.34
C LYS A 141 -0.09 9.16 -2.22
N GLY A 142 -1.22 9.87 -2.26
CA GLY A 142 -1.25 11.33 -2.09
C GLY A 142 -1.02 11.78 -0.66
N ILE A 143 -1.10 10.88 0.33
CA ILE A 143 -1.03 11.23 1.75
C ILE A 143 0.43 11.20 2.23
N PRO A 144 1.00 12.33 2.71
CA PRO A 144 2.32 12.34 3.32
C PRO A 144 2.31 11.62 4.67
N ASN A 145 3.48 11.20 5.15
CA ASN A 145 3.59 10.57 6.47
C ASN A 145 3.11 11.55 7.57
N PRO A 146 2.17 11.16 8.44
CA PRO A 146 1.76 11.97 9.57
C PRO A 146 2.92 12.17 10.55
N PRO A 147 3.04 13.38 11.15
CA PRO A 147 3.99 13.60 12.23
C PRO A 147 3.70 12.67 13.43
N ASP A 148 4.75 12.37 14.18
CA ASP A 148 4.64 11.68 15.46
C ASP A 148 4.14 12.64 16.56
N ASP A 149 3.58 12.11 17.64
CA ASP A 149 3.10 12.93 18.75
C ASP A 149 4.25 13.64 19.48
N SER A 150 5.48 13.12 19.41
CA SER A 150 6.65 13.76 20.00
C SER A 150 7.17 14.97 19.21
N VAL A 151 6.68 15.21 18.00
CA VAL A 151 7.16 16.30 17.15
C VAL A 151 6.50 17.61 17.60
N PRO A 152 7.28 18.64 17.99
CA PRO A 152 6.73 19.93 18.36
C PRO A 152 5.90 20.53 17.23
N PRO A 153 4.77 21.18 17.52
CA PRO A 153 4.08 21.97 16.52
C PRO A 153 4.98 23.16 16.12
N GLY A 154 5.11 23.39 14.82
CA GLY A 154 5.88 24.50 14.26
C GLY A 154 5.45 24.72 12.82
N ASP A 155 5.37 25.99 12.42
CA ASP A 155 4.93 26.40 11.08
C ASP A 155 6.11 26.59 10.12
N GLY A 156 7.34 26.60 10.64
CA GLY A 156 8.55 26.84 9.85
C GLY A 156 9.85 26.33 10.46
N GLU A 157 10.95 26.65 9.78
CA GLU A 157 12.30 26.23 10.17
C GLU A 157 12.78 26.90 11.47
N ASP A 158 12.21 28.06 11.80
CA ASP A 158 12.54 28.84 13.00
C ASP A 158 12.01 28.19 14.30
N ASP A 159 11.03 27.29 14.20
CA ASP A 159 10.46 26.56 15.34
C ASP A 159 11.24 25.27 15.68
N ASN A 160 12.31 24.99 14.94
CA ASN A 160 13.12 23.79 15.15
C ASN A 160 13.90 23.86 16.47
N VAL A 161 13.64 22.89 17.36
CA VAL A 161 14.33 22.79 18.65
C VAL A 161 15.66 22.05 18.48
N GLU A 162 16.78 22.73 18.74
CA GLU A 162 18.10 22.09 18.80
C GLU A 162 18.20 21.14 20.01
N LEU A 163 18.29 19.83 19.76
CA LEU A 163 18.40 18.83 20.83
C LEU A 163 19.83 18.67 21.36
N ARG A 164 20.83 18.75 20.48
CA ARG A 164 22.24 18.58 20.85
C ARG A 164 23.17 19.17 19.80
N ARG A 165 24.17 19.94 20.23
CA ARG A 165 25.30 20.41 19.42
C ARG A 165 26.55 19.61 19.78
N TRP A 166 27.34 19.20 18.79
CA TRP A 166 28.60 18.48 19.00
C TRP A 166 29.72 19.15 18.20
N ARG A 167 30.77 19.58 18.90
CA ARG A 167 31.85 20.50 18.47
C ARG A 167 31.37 21.94 18.26
N GLU A 168 32.21 22.88 18.70
CA GLU A 168 32.06 24.31 18.38
C GLU A 168 32.62 24.56 16.97
N ALA A 169 31.99 25.49 16.25
CA ALA A 169 32.51 25.95 14.98
C ALA A 169 33.93 26.52 15.21
N PRO A 170 34.93 26.14 14.40
CA PRO A 170 36.23 26.76 14.49
C PRO A 170 36.10 28.25 14.16
N GLU A 171 36.76 29.09 14.96
CA GLU A 171 36.84 30.54 14.77
C GLU A 171 37.59 30.91 13.48
#